data_AF-A0A060YR30-F1
#
_entry.id   AF-A0A060YR30-F1
#
_cell.length_a   1.000
_cell.length_b   1.000
_cell.length_c   1.000
_cell.angle_alpha   90.00
_cell.angle_beta   90.00
_cell.angle_gamma   90.00
#
_symmetry.space_group_name_H-M   'P 1'
#
loop_
_entity.id
_entity.type
_entity.pdbx_description
1 polymer ?
#
loop_
_entity_poly.entity_id
_entity_poly.type
_entity_poly.pdbx_seq_one_letter_code
_entity_poly.pdbx_strand_id
1 'polypeptide(L)' 'MLEETGTKVSISTGKRVLYRHNLKGRSARKKQLLQNRHKLARLRFATAHGDKDRTFWRNVLWSDETKIELFGHNDH' A
#
# COMPACT_ATOMS: atom_id res chain seq x y z
N MET A 1 6.86 -1.67 28.02
CA MET A 1 5.69 -0.77 27.96
C MET A 1 4.51 -1.22 28.85
N LEU A 2 4.01 -2.47 28.80
CA LEU A 2 2.99 -2.96 29.77
C LEU A 2 3.47 -4.11 30.67
N GLU A 3 4.50 -4.85 30.28
CA GLU A 3 5.08 -5.92 31.12
C GLU A 3 6.05 -5.40 32.19
N GLU A 4 6.54 -4.15 32.07
CA GLU A 4 7.48 -3.55 33.03
C GLU A 4 6.82 -3.12 34.35
N THR A 5 5.50 -3.02 34.43
CA THR A 5 4.78 -2.53 35.63
C THR A 5 3.96 -3.60 36.35
N GLY A 6 4.05 -4.88 35.94
CA GLY A 6 3.36 -6.01 36.59
C GLY A 6 1.82 -5.89 36.67
N THR A 7 1.22 -4.92 35.97
CA THR A 7 -0.19 -4.57 36.13
C THR A 7 -1.03 -5.25 35.05
N LYS A 8 -1.95 -6.15 35.44
CA LYS A 8 -2.92 -6.75 34.50
C LYS A 8 -4.00 -5.73 34.14
N VAL A 9 -3.95 -5.23 32.91
CA VAL A 9 -4.95 -4.30 32.35
C VAL A 9 -5.88 -5.06 31.40
N SER A 10 -7.17 -4.72 31.39
CA SER A 10 -8.12 -5.29 30.43
C SER A 10 -7.88 -4.75 29.02
N ILE A 11 -8.15 -5.58 28.01
CA ILE A 11 -8.04 -5.21 26.59
C ILE A 11 -8.85 -3.93 26.28
N SER A 12 -10.00 -3.75 26.92
CA SER A 12 -10.86 -2.58 26.74
C SER A 12 -10.20 -1.29 27.22
N THR A 13 -9.51 -1.33 28.36
CA THR A 13 -8.74 -0.18 28.87
C THR A 13 -7.58 0.16 27.93
N GLY A 14 -6.86 -0.84 27.43
CA GLY A 14 -5.82 -0.63 26.41
C GLY A 14 -6.35 0.02 25.14
N LYS A 15 -7.48 -0.47 24.61
CA LYS A 15 -8.15 0.14 23.44
C LYS A 15 -8.55 1.60 23.69
N ARG A 16 -9.15 1.91 24.85
CA ARG A 16 -9.56 3.29 25.18
C ARG A 16 -8.38 4.26 25.21
N VAL A 17 -7.26 3.85 25.80
CA VAL A 17 -6.03 4.66 25.83
C VAL A 17 -5.52 4.91 24.41
N LEU A 18 -5.43 3.87 23.57
CA LEU A 18 -5.04 4.01 22.16
C LEU A 18 -5.95 4.99 21.40
N TYR A 19 -7.27 4.89 21.58
CA TYR A 19 -8.21 5.82 20.96
C TYR A 19 -8.09 7.26 21.47
N ARG A 20 -7.83 7.48 22.76
CA ARG A 20 -7.56 8.82 23.32
C ARG A 20 -6.31 9.45 22.70
N HIS A 21 -5.32 8.65 22.36
CA HIS A 21 -4.12 9.09 21.63
C HIS A 21 -4.28 9.03 20.09
N ASN A 22 -5.51 8.86 19.59
CA ASN A 22 -5.83 8.77 18.16
C ASN A 22 -5.11 7.63 17.40
N LEU A 23 -4.67 6.60 18.11
CA LEU A 23 -4.08 5.38 17.55
C LEU A 23 -5.21 4.40 17.22
N LYS A 24 -5.51 4.26 15.92
CA LYS A 24 -6.59 3.42 15.43
C LYS A 24 -6.03 2.19 14.72
N GLY A 25 -6.66 1.05 14.92
CA GLY A 25 -6.37 -0.17 14.15
C GLY A 25 -6.63 0.08 12.66
N ARG A 26 -5.69 -0.35 11.81
CA ARG A 26 -5.77 -0.27 10.34
C ARG A 26 -5.16 -1.54 9.75
N SER A 27 -5.76 -2.03 8.68
CA SER A 27 -5.13 -3.04 7.83
C SER A 27 -4.18 -2.35 6.86
N ALA A 28 -2.95 -2.87 6.74
CA ALA A 28 -2.01 -2.38 5.74
C ALA A 28 -2.56 -2.67 4.33
N ARG A 29 -2.42 -1.73 3.40
CA ARG A 29 -2.80 -1.95 2.00
C ARG A 29 -1.88 -3.03 1.39
N LYS A 30 -2.47 -4.02 0.70
CA LYS A 30 -1.72 -4.96 -0.14
C LYS A 30 -1.03 -4.15 -1.24
N LYS A 31 0.30 -4.21 -1.29
CA LYS A 31 1.13 -3.56 -2.31
C LYS A 31 2.16 -4.55 -2.80
N GLN A 32 2.48 -4.49 -4.10
CA GLN A 32 3.58 -5.27 -4.64
C GLN A 32 4.89 -4.86 -3.94
N LEU A 33 5.69 -5.86 -3.57
CA LEU A 33 7.02 -5.64 -3.02
C LEU A 33 7.97 -5.26 -4.16
N LEU A 34 8.51 -4.04 -4.11
CA LEU A 34 9.43 -3.55 -5.12
C LEU A 34 10.86 -3.63 -4.59
N GLN A 35 11.74 -4.22 -5.39
CA GLN A 35 13.19 -4.10 -5.20
C GLN A 35 13.63 -2.65 -5.41
N ASN A 36 14.76 -2.26 -4.79
CA ASN A 36 15.26 -0.89 -4.85
C ASN A 36 15.55 -0.43 -6.29
N ARG A 37 16.04 -1.33 -7.16
CA ARG A 37 16.24 -1.04 -8.58
C ARG A 37 14.94 -0.59 -9.28
N HIS A 38 13.80 -1.23 -8.98
CA HIS A 38 12.51 -0.87 -9.56
C HIS A 38 12.01 0.46 -9.03
N LYS A 39 12.22 0.76 -7.74
CA LYS A 39 11.85 2.05 -7.14
C LYS A 39 12.61 3.19 -7.83
N LEU A 40 13.91 3.03 -8.03
CA LEU A 40 14.75 4.03 -8.69
C LEU A 40 14.35 4.24 -10.15
N ALA A 41 14.13 3.15 -10.90
CA ALA A 41 13.67 3.24 -12.29
C ALA A 41 12.31 3.96 -12.41
N ARG A 42 11.36 3.61 -11.53
CA ARG A 42 10.04 4.28 -11.48
C ARG A 42 10.15 5.76 -11.14
N LEU A 43 10.99 6.13 -10.17
CA LEU A 43 11.21 7.53 -9.81
C LEU A 43 11.80 8.32 -10.99
N ARG A 44 12.85 7.78 -11.64
CA ARG A 44 13.46 8.41 -12.82
C ARG A 44 12.45 8.63 -13.94
N PHE A 45 11.62 7.63 -14.24
CA PHE A 45 10.56 7.75 -15.24
C PHE A 45 9.56 8.86 -14.89
N ALA A 46 9.08 8.87 -13.64
CA ALA A 46 8.11 9.85 -13.18
C ALA A 46 8.67 11.28 -13.21
N THR A 47 9.90 11.49 -12.75
CA THR A 47 10.56 12.81 -12.80
C THR A 47 10.78 13.27 -14.25
N ALA A 48 11.18 12.38 -15.15
CA ALA A 48 11.44 12.74 -16.55
C ALA A 48 10.16 13.07 -17.35
N HIS A 49 8.99 12.57 -16.93
CA HIS A 49 7.74 12.71 -17.67
C HIS A 49 6.64 13.46 -16.90
N GLY A 50 6.91 13.94 -15.69
CA GLY A 50 5.93 14.60 -14.82
C GLY A 50 5.31 15.86 -15.43
N ASP A 51 6.08 16.60 -16.21
CA ASP A 51 5.65 17.84 -16.86
C ASP A 51 5.13 17.64 -18.29
N LYS A 52 4.98 16.38 -18.75
CA LYS A 52 4.45 16.10 -20.10
C LYS A 52 2.97 16.46 -20.18
N ASP A 53 2.61 17.10 -21.28
CA ASP A 53 1.26 17.59 -21.52
C ASP A 53 0.29 16.45 -21.90
N ARG A 54 -1.01 16.76 -21.90
CA ARG A 54 -2.04 15.76 -22.21
C ARG A 54 -1.95 15.26 -23.65
N THR A 55 -1.46 16.07 -24.58
CA THR A 55 -1.33 15.68 -25.99
C THR A 55 -0.25 14.63 -26.15
N PHE A 56 0.90 14.81 -25.49
CA PHE A 56 1.95 13.79 -25.43
C PHE A 56 1.37 12.44 -25.00
N TRP A 57 0.65 12.38 -23.88
CA TRP A 57 0.09 11.12 -23.35
C TRP A 57 -0.98 10.50 -24.24
N ARG A 58 -1.75 11.29 -24.98
CA ARG A 58 -2.75 10.79 -25.95
C ARG A 58 -2.10 10.09 -27.14
N ASN A 59 -0.90 10.50 -27.50
CA ASN A 59 -0.17 9.93 -28.64
C ASN A 59 0.66 8.70 -28.26
N VAL A 60 0.65 8.28 -26.98
CA VAL A 60 1.32 7.05 -26.54
C VAL A 60 0.40 5.86 -26.76
N LEU A 61 0.84 4.91 -27.60
CA LEU A 61 0.19 3.61 -27.76
C LEU A 61 0.71 2.65 -26.69
N TRP A 62 -0.14 2.30 -25.73
CA TRP A 62 0.16 1.32 -24.68
C TRP A 62 -0.24 -0.07 -25.14
N SER A 63 0.59 -1.07 -24.80
CA SER A 63 0.28 -2.48 -25.00
C SER A 63 0.69 -3.28 -23.78
N ASP A 64 -0.10 -4.30 -23.45
CA ASP A 64 0.18 -5.26 -22.39
C ASP A 64 -0.63 -6.54 -22.66
N GLU A 65 -0.24 -7.64 -22.04
CA GLU A 65 -0.95 -8.90 -22.11
C GLU A 65 -1.61 -9.19 -20.75
N THR A 66 -2.86 -9.67 -20.77
CA THR A 66 -3.54 -10.08 -19.54
C THR A 66 -4.24 -11.41 -19.72
N LYS A 67 -4.24 -12.21 -18.65
CA LYS A 67 -4.95 -13.49 -18.62
C LYS A 67 -6.40 -13.25 -18.23
N ILE A 68 -7.32 -13.63 -19.11
CA ILE A 68 -8.76 -13.58 -18.85
C ILE A 68 -9.22 -15.01 -18.52
N GLU A 69 -9.69 -15.22 -17.30
CA GLU A 69 -10.19 -16.51 -16.82
C GLU A 69 -11.72 -16.48 -16.77
N LEU A 70 -12.38 -17.54 -17.29
CA LEU A 70 -13.84 -17.64 -17.32
C LEU A 70 -14.44 -17.81 -15.92
N PHE A 71 -13.74 -18.54 -15.06
CA PHE A 71 -14.03 -18.68 -13.64
C PHE A 71 -12.72 -18.39 -12.90
N GLY A 72 -12.73 -17.40 -12.00
CA GLY A 72 -11.54 -17.05 -11.23
C GLY A 72 -11.07 -18.20 -10.34
N HIS A 73 -9.83 -18.13 -9.89
CA HIS A 73 -9.28 -19.08 -8.93
C HIS A 73 -10.16 -19.17 -7.67
N ASN A 74 -10.87 -20.29 -7.50
CA ASN A 74 -11.57 -20.68 -6.28
C ASN A 74 -10.55 -21.19 -5.24
N ASP A 75 -9.63 -20.31 -4.85
CA ASP A 75 -8.68 -20.63 -3.79
C ASP A 75 -9.28 -20.17 -2.46
N HIS A 76 -9.96 -21.12 -1.79
CA HIS A 76 -10.39 -21.01 -0.40
C HIS A 76 -9.19 -21.13 0.56
#